data_AF-N2IYF3-F1
#
_entry.id   AF-N2IYF3-F1
#
_cell.length_a   1.000
_cell.length_b   1.000
_cell.length_c   1.000
_cell.angle_alpha   90.00
_cell.angle_beta   90.00
_cell.angle_gamma   90.00
#
_symmetry.space_group_name_H-M   'P 1'
#
loop_
_entity.id
_entity.type
_entity.pdbx_description
1 polymer ?
#
loop_
_entity_poly.entity_id
_entity_poly.type
_entity_poly.pdbx_seq_one_letter_code
_entity_poly.pdbx_strand_id
1 'polypeptide(L)'
;MDQTTQPLDLSQCDKEPIHIPGSVQPHGVLLAVDPHTQVIQQVAGDTLAFLSKAPDDLLGQAVATVLGAKAAASLSLVEPDQAEPVYLEPLTKPP
;
A
#
# COMPACT_ATOMS: atom_id res chain seq x y z
N MET A 1 29.68 -29.80 25.62
CA MET A 1 28.59 -29.72 26.62
C MET A 1 27.65 -28.64 26.11
N ASP A 2 26.83 -29.02 25.13
CA ASP A 2 25.44 -29.50 25.26
C ASP A 2 24.46 -28.30 25.30
N GLN A 3 24.14 -27.81 24.10
CA GLN A 3 22.95 -27.00 23.86
C GLN A 3 21.89 -27.99 23.38
N THR A 4 20.99 -28.37 24.27
CA THR A 4 19.85 -29.24 23.96
C THR A 4 18.94 -28.52 22.97
N THR A 5 18.99 -28.92 21.70
CA THR A 5 18.05 -28.47 20.66
C THR A 5 16.66 -29.01 21.02
N GLN A 6 15.90 -28.28 21.84
CA GLN A 6 14.46 -28.50 21.94
C GLN A 6 13.86 -28.30 20.53
N PRO A 7 13.04 -29.25 20.03
CA PRO A 7 12.41 -29.09 18.74
C PRO A 7 11.55 -27.82 18.76
N LEU A 8 11.84 -26.86 17.88
CA LEU A 8 11.02 -25.67 17.71
C LEU A 8 9.61 -26.13 17.31
N ASP A 9 8.62 -25.83 18.15
CA ASP A 9 7.21 -26.05 17.83
C ASP A 9 6.75 -24.99 16.82
N LEU A 10 6.80 -25.35 15.53
CA LEU A 10 6.41 -24.49 14.40
C LEU A 10 4.89 -24.34 14.25
N SER A 11 4.08 -24.98 15.09
CA SER A 11 2.62 -24.88 15.01
C SER A 11 2.08 -23.46 15.24
N GLN A 12 2.90 -22.55 15.76
CA GLN A 12 2.59 -21.12 15.84
C GLN A 12 2.91 -20.36 14.54
N CYS A 13 3.95 -20.75 13.79
CA CYS A 13 4.28 -20.14 12.50
C CYS A 13 3.16 -20.39 11.47
N ASP A 14 2.53 -21.57 11.51
CA ASP A 14 1.41 -21.91 10.61
C ASP A 14 0.13 -21.12 10.91
N LYS A 15 0.03 -20.51 12.10
CA LYS A 15 -1.17 -19.79 12.58
C LYS A 15 -1.00 -18.28 12.51
N GLU A 16 0.18 -17.78 12.19
CA GLU A 16 0.41 -16.35 12.07
C GLU A 16 -0.33 -15.81 10.84
N PRO A 17 -1.17 -14.76 10.98
CA PRO A 17 -1.90 -14.16 9.87
C PRO A 17 -0.98 -13.28 9.02
N ILE A 18 0.02 -13.89 8.38
CA ILE A 18 1.01 -13.21 7.53
C ILE A 18 0.39 -12.52 6.30
N HIS A 19 -0.85 -12.88 5.94
CA HIS A 19 -1.60 -12.29 4.83
C HIS A 19 -2.36 -11.00 5.22
N ILE A 20 -2.43 -10.66 6.52
CA ILE A 20 -3.06 -9.43 7.02
C ILE A 20 -2.21 -8.85 8.16
N PRO A 21 -0.96 -8.44 7.89
CA PRO A 21 -0.05 -7.95 8.93
C PRO A 21 -0.47 -6.61 9.56
N GLY A 22 -1.52 -5.96 9.03
CA GLY A 22 -2.01 -4.66 9.51
C GLY A 22 -1.02 -3.50 9.31
N SER A 23 0.06 -3.72 8.57
CA SER A 23 1.14 -2.77 8.36
C SER A 23 1.87 -3.03 7.03
N VAL A 24 2.60 -2.02 6.55
CA VAL A 24 3.45 -2.09 5.35
C VAL A 24 4.89 -1.75 5.72
N GLN A 25 5.85 -2.16 4.88
CA GLN A 25 7.25 -1.79 5.10
C GLN A 25 7.44 -0.26 5.02
N PRO A 26 8.33 0.35 5.83
CA PRO A 26 8.45 1.80 5.99
C PRO A 26 9.19 2.51 4.84
N HIS A 27 9.21 1.92 3.65
CA HIS A 27 9.96 2.43 2.49
C HIS A 27 9.09 3.14 1.47
N GLY A 28 7.79 3.26 1.72
CA GLY A 28 6.85 3.94 0.84
C GLY A 28 5.47 4.06 1.47
N VAL A 29 4.50 4.32 0.59
CA VAL A 29 3.09 4.45 0.93
C VAL A 29 2.29 3.50 0.03
N LEU A 30 1.28 2.86 0.61
CA LEU A 30 0.28 2.08 -0.12
C LEU A 30 -1.06 2.82 -0.01
N LEU A 31 -1.71 3.06 -1.15
CA LEU A 31 -3.05 3.62 -1.23
C LEU A 31 -3.97 2.56 -1.84
N ALA A 32 -5.07 2.23 -1.17
CA ALA A 32 -6.14 1.45 -1.78
C ALA A 32 -7.18 2.42 -2.33
N VAL A 33 -7.54 2.25 -3.60
CA VAL A 33 -8.36 3.20 -4.34
C VAL A 33 -9.58 2.46 -4.90
N ASP A 34 -10.75 3.08 -4.83
CA ASP A 34 -11.94 2.58 -5.51
C ASP A 34 -11.73 2.64 -7.03
N PRO A 35 -11.85 1.52 -7.77
CA PRO A 35 -11.48 1.47 -9.18
C PRO A 35 -12.39 2.29 -10.09
N HIS A 36 -13.62 2.60 -9.66
CA HIS A 36 -14.60 3.31 -10.48
C HIS A 36 -14.56 4.81 -10.24
N THR A 37 -14.38 5.22 -8.99
CA THR A 37 -14.42 6.62 -8.56
C THR A 37 -13.02 7.22 -8.39
N GLN A 38 -11.97 6.39 -8.37
CA GLN A 38 -10.60 6.75 -8.05
C GLN A 38 -10.43 7.48 -6.71
N VAL A 39 -11.32 7.19 -5.75
CA VAL A 39 -11.28 7.73 -4.39
C VAL A 39 -10.41 6.84 -3.50
N ILE A 40 -9.53 7.45 -2.71
CA ILE A 40 -8.66 6.76 -1.76
C ILE A 40 -9.49 6.27 -0.58
N GLN A 41 -9.56 4.95 -0.43
CA GLN A 41 -10.34 4.28 0.61
C GLN A 41 -9.48 3.89 1.82
N GLN A 42 -8.20 3.56 1.61
CA GLN A 42 -7.26 3.18 2.67
C GLN A 42 -5.87 3.72 2.38
N VAL A 43 -5.11 3.92 3.45
CA VAL A 43 -3.75 4.47 3.42
C VAL A 43 -2.88 3.70 4.40
N ALA A 44 -1.66 3.37 4.00
CA ALA A 44 -0.65 2.78 4.88
C ALA A 44 0.75 3.32 4.56
N GLY A 45 1.62 3.42 5.57
CA GLY A 45 2.97 3.98 5.45
C GLY A 45 3.07 5.45 5.86
N ASP A 46 4.26 6.05 5.71
CA ASP A 46 4.54 7.43 6.14
C ASP A 46 4.12 8.47 5.09
N THR A 47 2.84 8.80 5.06
CA THR A 47 2.31 9.71 4.03
C THR A 47 2.83 11.14 4.15
N LEU A 48 3.21 11.57 5.35
CA LEU A 48 3.81 12.89 5.53
C LEU A 48 5.19 12.94 4.87
N ALA A 49 6.03 11.92 5.07
CA ALA A 49 7.36 11.89 4.47
C ALA A 49 7.31 11.78 2.94
N PHE A 50 6.40 10.99 2.37
CA PHE A 50 6.36 10.71 0.93
C PHE A 50 5.44 11.63 0.13
N LEU A 51 4.30 12.06 0.70
CA LEU A 51 3.26 12.84 0.00
C LEU A 51 3.02 14.23 0.61
N SER A 52 3.73 14.59 1.69
CA SER A 52 3.56 15.88 2.40
C SER A 52 2.12 16.10 2.90
N LYS A 53 1.39 15.02 3.20
CA LYS A 53 -0.02 15.03 3.64
C LYS A 53 -0.26 14.02 4.76
N ALA A 54 -1.09 14.36 5.74
CA ALA A 54 -1.48 13.40 6.78
C ALA A 54 -2.46 12.37 6.21
N PRO A 55 -2.58 11.16 6.81
CA PRO A 55 -3.53 10.15 6.33
C PRO A 55 -4.98 10.66 6.24
N ASP A 56 -5.39 11.49 7.19
CA ASP A 56 -6.74 12.08 7.23
C ASP A 56 -7.00 13.06 6.08
N ASP A 57 -5.95 13.67 5.51
CA ASP A 57 -6.05 14.54 4.33
C ASP A 57 -6.16 13.74 3.02
N LEU A 58 -5.95 12.42 3.07
CA LEU A 58 -5.94 11.53 1.91
C LEU A 58 -7.21 10.70 1.80
N LEU A 59 -7.74 10.22 2.92
CA LEU A 59 -8.94 9.39 2.94
C LEU A 59 -10.13 10.15 2.35
N GLY A 60 -10.85 9.50 1.43
CA GLY A 60 -11.99 10.10 0.72
C GLY A 60 -11.61 11.12 -0.37
N GLN A 61 -10.33 11.41 -0.58
CA GLN A 61 -9.90 12.26 -1.69
C GLN A 61 -9.74 11.48 -2.99
N ALA A 62 -9.99 12.15 -4.11
CA ALA A 62 -9.68 11.61 -5.43
C ALA A 62 -8.16 11.58 -5.66
N VAL A 63 -7.67 10.53 -6.33
CA VAL A 63 -6.25 10.39 -6.71
C VAL A 63 -5.75 11.63 -7.46
N ALA A 64 -6.56 12.23 -8.33
CA ALA A 64 -6.21 13.43 -9.09
C ALA A 64 -5.86 14.63 -8.18
N THR A 65 -6.49 14.76 -7.02
CA THR A 65 -6.24 15.84 -6.06
C THR A 65 -4.93 15.63 -5.31
N VAL A 66 -4.56 14.38 -5.05
CA VAL A 66 -3.39 14.02 -4.23
C VAL A 66 -2.13 13.86 -5.08
N LEU A 67 -2.23 13.10 -6.18
CA LEU A 67 -1.10 12.69 -7.03
C LEU A 67 -1.10 13.39 -8.40
N GLY A 68 -2.12 14.20 -8.69
CA GLY A 68 -2.26 14.94 -9.94
C GLY A 68 -3.02 14.18 -11.03
N ALA A 69 -3.49 14.93 -12.03
CA ALA A 69 -4.31 14.40 -13.12
C ALA A 69 -3.61 13.32 -13.95
N LYS A 70 -2.27 13.38 -14.07
CA LYS A 70 -1.51 12.38 -14.81
C LYS A 70 -1.61 10.99 -14.17
N ALA A 71 -1.39 10.91 -12.86
CA ALA A 71 -1.50 9.66 -12.11
C ALA A 71 -2.91 9.06 -12.20
N ALA A 72 -3.93 9.91 -12.07
CA ALA A 72 -5.33 9.52 -12.20
C ALA A 72 -5.66 8.97 -13.61
N ALA A 73 -5.15 9.62 -14.67
CA ALA A 73 -5.34 9.15 -16.03
C ALA A 73 -4.68 7.78 -16.28
N SER A 74 -3.51 7.54 -15.69
CA SER A 74 -2.79 6.26 -15.85
C SER A 74 -3.50 5.10 -15.15
N LEU A 75 -4.23 5.34 -14.05
CA LEU A 75 -5.06 4.30 -13.43
C LEU A 75 -6.20 3.83 -14.34
N SER A 76 -6.74 4.70 -15.20
CA SER A 76 -7.78 4.34 -16.16
C SER A 76 -7.29 3.43 -17.29
N LEU A 77 -5.97 3.21 -17.39
CA LEU A 77 -5.36 2.27 -18.35
C LEU A 77 -5.27 0.85 -17.78
N VAL A 78 -5.62 0.65 -16.51
CA VAL A 78 -5.54 -0.63 -15.81
C VAL A 78 -6.94 -1.19 -15.59
N GLU A 79 -7.14 -2.45 -15.98
CA GLU A 79 -8.37 -3.16 -15.65
C GLU A 79 -8.40 -3.48 -14.14
N PRO A 80 -9.54 -3.30 -13.46
CA PRO A 80 -9.62 -3.45 -12.00
C PRO A 80 -9.40 -4.88 -11.50
N ASP A 81 -9.63 -5.90 -12.34
CA ASP A 81 -9.45 -7.33 -12.01
C ASP A 81 -8.11 -7.89 -12.52
N GLN A 82 -7.12 -7.02 -12.71
CA GLN A 82 -5.80 -7.45 -13.14
C GLN A 82 -5.04 -8.13 -12.00
N ALA A 83 -4.75 -9.43 -12.16
CA ALA A 83 -4.10 -10.23 -11.12
C ALA A 83 -2.62 -9.85 -10.86
N GLU A 84 -1.94 -9.33 -11.88
CA GLU A 84 -0.52 -8.99 -11.80
C GLU A 84 -0.32 -7.49 -11.52
N PRO A 85 0.63 -7.11 -10.64
CA PRO A 85 1.02 -5.72 -10.45
C PRO A 85 1.52 -5.11 -11.75
N VAL A 86 0.95 -3.98 -12.17
CA VAL A 86 1.43 -3.21 -13.32
C VAL A 86 2.11 -1.93 -12.87
N TYR A 87 3.33 -1.76 -13.36
CA TYR A 87 4.03 -0.51 -13.26
C TYR A 87 3.54 0.45 -14.34
N LEU A 88 3.00 1.59 -13.93
CA LEU A 88 2.51 2.62 -14.86
C LEU A 88 3.62 3.60 -15.23
N GLU A 89 4.12 4.35 -14.23
CA GLU A 89 5.16 5.36 -14.43
C GLU A 89 5.71 5.88 -13.08
N PRO A 90 6.87 6.57 -13.08
CA PRO A 90 7.35 7.27 -11.89
C PRO A 90 6.45 8.47 -11.56
N LEU A 91 6.10 8.62 -10.29
CA LEU A 91 5.49 9.84 -9.78
C LEU A 91 6.59 10.80 -9.31
N THR A 92 6.49 12.06 -9.74
CA THR A 92 7.25 13.13 -9.10
C THR A 92 6.59 13.47 -7.78
N LYS A 93 7.38 13.57 -6.70
CA LYS A 93 6.88 13.99 -5.40
C LYS A 93 6.14 15.33 -5.56
N PRO A 94 4.88 15.45 -5.09
CA PRO A 94 4.18 16.73 -5.05
C PRO A 94 5.03 17.77 -4.30
N PRO A 95 5.01 19.06 -4.70
CA PRO A 95 5.76 20.10 -4.01
C PRO A 95 5.40 20.21 -2.53
#